data_AF-T0H3L9-F1
#
_entry.id   AF-T0H3L9-F1
#
_cell.length_a   1.000
_cell.length_b   1.000
_cell.length_c   1.000
_cell.angle_alpha   90.00
_cell.angle_beta   90.00
_cell.angle_gamma   90.00
#
_symmetry.space_group_name_H-M   'P 1'
#
loop_
_entity.id
_entity.type
_entity.pdbx_description
1 polymer ?
#
loop_
_entity_poly.entity_id
_entity_poly.type
_entity_poly.pdbx_seq_one_letter_code
_entity_poly.pdbx_strand_id
1 'polypeptide(L)'
;MTRVRLGDGLHDEKWLQTLIHHHPAILPISDIEPGFGDLIAAAREVPTGHGYIDNLFFTPSGDIVLVETKLWRNGQMRREVVAQALDYVAALALMGFEAFETAVGRGQQAPQRLYDLVRDHPEALEEAEFIDAVSLNLGRGRMLVIVLGDGIRTETEALSDLLQSHAGAHFTFALVELATWQNLAGDILAVPSTLARTVMIERGIVRVEDGAAIVHPIPAAAQKGPQSISSADFWDMMAKRDPSLPVVVRSFLSALEPLGVYPEVKNSLNLKLNLADQDKPINLGFIMKNGTFWPNPASGMLPETIWRPYFEALAEMVGGTVIDDPNSKYVAVNGRSGPRIEQFLPQHQDRWVAAIERVIADVGRFASGEIGGEVC
;
A
#
# COMPACT_ATOMS: atom_id res chain seq x y z
N MET A 1 20.88 2.62 -26.93
CA MET A 1 19.48 2.15 -26.79
C MET A 1 18.59 3.17 -27.48
N THR A 2 17.60 2.71 -28.22
CA THR A 2 16.66 3.57 -28.96
C THR A 2 15.26 3.38 -28.38
N ARG A 3 14.54 4.47 -28.10
CA ARG A 3 13.16 4.37 -27.63
C ARG A 3 12.28 3.76 -28.72
N VAL A 4 11.48 2.77 -28.36
CA VAL A 4 10.49 2.14 -29.24
C VAL A 4 9.10 2.65 -28.83
N ARG A 5 8.27 2.95 -29.82
CA ARG A 5 6.83 3.19 -29.61
C ARG A 5 6.10 1.91 -29.96
N LEU A 6 5.16 1.51 -29.12
CA LEU A 6 4.37 0.32 -29.37
C LEU A 6 3.26 0.69 -30.38
N GLY A 7 2.88 -0.23 -31.25
CA GLY A 7 1.84 0.00 -32.27
C GLY A 7 2.32 0.30 -33.70
N ASP A 8 3.63 0.50 -33.94
CA ASP A 8 4.24 0.63 -35.28
C ASP A 8 4.66 -0.75 -35.87
N GLY A 9 3.94 -1.82 -35.50
CA GLY A 9 4.14 -3.17 -36.02
C GLY A 9 5.11 -4.08 -35.24
N LEU A 10 5.82 -3.57 -34.23
CA LEU A 10 6.65 -4.42 -33.36
C LEU A 10 5.86 -5.09 -32.23
N HIS A 11 4.99 -4.35 -31.53
CA HIS A 11 4.27 -4.83 -30.35
C HIS A 11 2.90 -4.14 -30.24
N ASP A 12 1.86 -4.91 -29.94
CA ASP A 12 0.46 -4.47 -29.79
C ASP A 12 0.02 -4.44 -28.31
N GLU A 13 -1.26 -4.14 -28.06
CA GLU A 13 -1.85 -4.17 -26.70
C GLU A 13 -1.72 -5.57 -26.08
N LYS A 14 -1.96 -6.63 -26.89
CA LYS A 14 -1.82 -8.02 -26.45
C LYS A 14 -0.40 -8.36 -25.99
N TRP A 15 0.62 -7.78 -26.61
CA TRP A 15 2.00 -7.91 -26.16
C TRP A 15 2.20 -7.29 -24.77
N LEU A 16 1.66 -6.09 -24.51
CA LEU A 16 1.70 -5.47 -23.18
C LEU A 16 1.00 -6.35 -22.14
N GLN A 17 -0.21 -6.83 -22.45
CA GLN A 17 -0.97 -7.73 -21.57
C GLN A 17 -0.16 -8.98 -21.23
N THR A 18 0.49 -9.56 -22.24
CA THR A 18 1.34 -10.75 -22.07
C THR A 18 2.56 -10.44 -21.20
N LEU A 19 3.24 -9.31 -21.44
CA LEU A 19 4.43 -8.90 -20.69
C LEU A 19 4.12 -8.75 -19.20
N ILE A 20 3.09 -7.98 -18.85
CA ILE A 20 2.76 -7.71 -17.45
C ILE A 20 2.15 -8.92 -16.74
N HIS A 21 1.53 -9.84 -17.47
CA HIS A 21 1.03 -11.09 -16.89
C HIS A 21 2.18 -12.02 -16.48
N HIS A 22 3.23 -12.12 -17.30
CA HIS A 22 4.39 -12.96 -17.00
C HIS A 22 5.41 -12.28 -16.09
N HIS A 23 5.41 -10.94 -16.02
CA HIS A 23 6.30 -10.16 -15.17
C HIS A 23 5.51 -9.11 -14.37
N PRO A 24 4.63 -9.49 -13.43
CA PRO A 24 3.79 -8.55 -12.68
C PRO A 24 4.58 -7.49 -11.90
N ALA A 25 5.79 -7.84 -11.46
CA ALA A 25 6.71 -6.95 -10.75
C ALA A 25 7.15 -5.71 -11.56
N ILE A 26 6.87 -5.66 -12.86
CA ILE A 26 7.10 -4.46 -13.67
C ILE A 26 6.12 -3.33 -13.35
N LEU A 27 4.97 -3.64 -12.74
CA LEU A 27 3.99 -2.63 -12.36
C LEU A 27 4.46 -1.90 -11.10
N PRO A 28 4.42 -0.55 -11.06
CA PRO A 28 4.94 0.23 -9.93
C PRO A 28 3.96 0.29 -8.76
N ILE A 29 3.55 -0.88 -8.25
CA ILE A 29 2.48 -1.00 -7.25
C ILE A 29 2.87 -0.37 -5.92
N SER A 30 4.10 -0.57 -5.46
CA SER A 30 4.60 0.04 -4.22
C SER A 30 4.57 1.57 -4.26
N ASP A 31 4.69 2.15 -5.46
CA ASP A 31 4.62 3.60 -5.63
C ASP A 31 3.18 4.10 -5.61
N ILE A 32 2.22 3.28 -6.06
CA ILE A 32 0.79 3.62 -6.19
C ILE A 32 0.04 3.34 -4.88
N GLU A 33 0.10 2.10 -4.41
CA GLU A 33 -0.49 1.57 -3.18
C GLU A 33 0.60 0.85 -2.35
N PRO A 34 1.31 1.57 -1.47
CA PRO A 34 2.48 1.01 -0.75
C PRO A 34 2.16 -0.19 0.15
N GLY A 35 0.89 -0.40 0.51
CA GLY A 35 0.46 -1.57 1.27
C GLY A 35 0.09 -2.77 0.41
N PHE A 36 0.07 -2.65 -0.91
CA PHE A 36 -0.11 -3.81 -1.76
C PHE A 36 1.26 -4.52 -1.85
N GLY A 37 1.26 -5.81 -1.51
CA GLY A 37 2.45 -6.67 -1.61
C GLY A 37 2.70 -7.12 -3.04
N ASP A 38 3.32 -8.30 -3.18
CA ASP A 38 3.60 -8.89 -4.49
C ASP A 38 2.30 -9.15 -5.28
N LEU A 39 2.33 -8.84 -6.58
CA LEU A 39 1.23 -9.14 -7.48
C LEU A 39 1.33 -10.54 -8.06
N ILE A 40 0.23 -11.26 -7.98
CA ILE A 40 0.05 -12.58 -8.54
C ILE A 40 -0.94 -12.49 -9.70
N ALA A 41 -0.49 -12.85 -10.89
CA ALA A 41 -1.31 -12.81 -12.09
C ALA A 41 -2.40 -13.88 -12.05
N ALA A 42 -3.65 -13.45 -12.24
CA ALA A 42 -4.79 -14.35 -12.19
C ALA A 42 -5.27 -14.80 -13.56
N ALA A 43 -5.59 -13.84 -14.42
CA ALA A 43 -6.10 -14.12 -15.75
C ALA A 43 -5.93 -12.89 -16.65
N ARG A 44 -6.05 -13.13 -17.96
CA ARG A 44 -6.20 -12.08 -18.97
C ARG A 44 -7.56 -12.16 -19.64
N GLU A 45 -8.02 -11.05 -20.20
CA GLU A 45 -9.30 -10.96 -20.92
C GLU A 45 -10.47 -11.56 -20.10
N VAL A 46 -10.61 -11.14 -18.84
CA VAL A 46 -11.68 -11.62 -17.95
C VAL A 46 -13.01 -10.98 -18.36
N PRO A 47 -14.04 -11.76 -18.74
CA PRO A 47 -15.32 -11.19 -19.17
C PRO A 47 -16.06 -10.52 -18.01
N THR A 48 -16.66 -9.37 -18.29
CA THR A 48 -17.55 -8.62 -17.40
C THR A 48 -18.81 -8.17 -18.12
N GLY A 49 -19.75 -7.56 -17.41
CA GLY A 49 -20.94 -6.95 -18.02
C GLY A 49 -20.62 -5.80 -19.00
N HIS A 50 -19.41 -5.25 -18.96
CA HIS A 50 -19.00 -4.06 -19.72
C HIS A 50 -17.75 -4.28 -20.59
N GLY A 51 -17.47 -5.52 -20.98
CA GLY A 51 -16.32 -5.88 -21.81
C GLY A 51 -15.37 -6.85 -21.11
N TYR A 52 -14.10 -6.82 -21.49
CA TYR A 52 -13.09 -7.76 -21.00
C TYR A 52 -11.99 -6.99 -20.28
N ILE A 53 -11.74 -7.36 -19.02
CA ILE A 53 -10.59 -6.81 -18.27
C ILE A 53 -9.32 -7.44 -18.86
N ASP A 54 -8.45 -6.61 -19.40
CA ASP A 54 -7.20 -7.04 -20.05
C ASP A 54 -6.34 -7.93 -19.15
N ASN A 55 -6.07 -7.49 -17.92
CA ASN A 55 -5.34 -8.27 -16.92
C ASN A 55 -5.93 -8.09 -15.52
N LEU A 56 -6.05 -9.20 -14.80
CA LEU A 56 -6.49 -9.24 -13.41
C LEU A 56 -5.40 -9.88 -12.54
N PHE A 57 -5.11 -9.25 -11.40
CA PHE A 57 -4.12 -9.71 -10.43
C PHE A 57 -4.69 -9.69 -9.01
N PHE A 58 -4.03 -10.42 -8.12
CA PHE A 58 -4.28 -10.41 -6.68
C PHE A 58 -3.01 -10.13 -5.88
N THR A 59 -3.20 -9.64 -4.67
CA THR A 59 -2.20 -9.78 -3.61
C THR A 59 -2.48 -11.04 -2.78
N PRO A 60 -1.48 -11.58 -2.06
CA PRO A 60 -1.70 -12.67 -1.09
C PRO A 60 -2.72 -12.33 0.01
N SER A 61 -2.96 -11.04 0.26
CA SER A 61 -3.95 -10.51 1.21
C SER A 61 -5.35 -10.33 0.64
N GLY A 62 -5.60 -10.70 -0.63
CA GLY A 62 -6.92 -10.63 -1.26
C GLY A 62 -7.29 -9.26 -1.85
N ASP A 63 -6.33 -8.35 -2.02
CA ASP A 63 -6.55 -7.10 -2.76
C ASP A 63 -6.62 -7.39 -4.27
N ILE A 64 -7.47 -6.64 -4.98
CA ILE A 64 -7.78 -6.86 -6.39
C ILE A 64 -7.14 -5.75 -7.22
N VAL A 65 -6.38 -6.14 -8.24
CA VAL A 65 -5.77 -5.19 -9.19
C VAL A 65 -6.24 -5.48 -10.61
N LEU A 66 -6.77 -4.46 -11.27
CA LEU A 66 -7.18 -4.49 -12.67
C LEU A 66 -6.18 -3.66 -13.48
N VAL A 67 -5.76 -4.18 -14.63
CA VAL A 67 -4.95 -3.41 -15.57
C VAL A 67 -5.64 -3.41 -16.92
N GLU A 68 -5.85 -2.23 -17.48
CA GLU A 68 -6.33 -2.01 -18.84
C GLU A 68 -5.17 -1.46 -19.67
N THR A 69 -4.82 -2.13 -20.77
CA THR A 69 -3.69 -1.75 -21.61
C THR A 69 -4.16 -0.91 -22.79
N LYS A 70 -3.44 0.16 -23.12
CA LYS A 70 -3.78 1.01 -24.27
C LYS A 70 -2.54 1.54 -24.98
N LEU A 71 -2.56 1.48 -26.31
CA LEU A 71 -1.57 2.17 -27.15
C LEU A 71 -2.06 3.57 -27.49
N TRP A 72 -1.38 4.59 -26.97
CA TRP A 72 -1.91 5.95 -27.00
C TRP A 72 -1.69 6.63 -28.34
N ARG A 73 -2.80 6.96 -29.02
CA ARG A 73 -2.76 7.66 -30.32
C ARG A 73 -3.43 9.03 -30.31
N ASN A 74 -4.39 9.27 -29.40
CA ASN A 74 -5.03 10.58 -29.20
C ASN A 74 -5.63 10.70 -27.78
N GLY A 75 -6.11 11.90 -27.42
CA GLY A 75 -6.67 12.18 -26.09
C GLY A 75 -8.10 11.68 -25.82
N GLN A 76 -8.87 11.32 -26.86
CA GLN A 76 -10.22 10.78 -26.68
C GLN A 76 -10.18 9.36 -26.13
N MET A 77 -9.27 8.52 -26.65
CA MET A 77 -9.04 7.15 -26.17
C MET A 77 -8.72 7.10 -24.67
N ARG A 78 -8.13 8.17 -24.11
CA ARG A 78 -7.84 8.30 -22.67
C ARG A 78 -9.08 8.43 -21.79
N ARG A 79 -10.10 9.15 -22.26
CA ARG A 79 -11.34 9.30 -21.49
C ARG A 79 -12.20 8.03 -21.56
N GLU A 80 -12.24 7.41 -22.73
CA GLU A 80 -12.96 6.16 -22.96
C GLU A 80 -12.40 5.04 -22.08
N VAL A 81 -11.07 4.93 -21.96
CA VAL A 81 -10.47 3.87 -21.14
C VAL A 81 -10.65 4.10 -19.63
N VAL A 82 -10.68 5.36 -19.16
CA VAL A 82 -11.03 5.65 -17.77
C VAL A 82 -12.46 5.20 -17.49
N ALA A 83 -13.42 5.58 -18.34
CA ALA A 83 -14.82 5.18 -18.18
C ALA A 83 -14.99 3.65 -18.19
N GLN A 84 -14.35 2.98 -19.14
CA GLN A 84 -14.34 1.53 -19.25
C GLN A 84 -13.78 0.86 -17.98
N ALA A 85 -12.68 1.39 -17.43
CA ALA A 85 -12.10 0.87 -16.21
C ALA A 85 -13.00 1.08 -14.98
N LEU A 86 -13.76 2.18 -14.94
CA LEU A 86 -14.80 2.40 -13.91
C LEU A 86 -15.98 1.43 -14.06
N ASP A 87 -16.40 1.14 -15.28
CA ASP A 87 -17.47 0.18 -15.57
C ASP A 87 -17.09 -1.24 -15.12
N TYR A 88 -15.79 -1.59 -15.15
CA TYR A 88 -15.29 -2.84 -14.58
C TYR A 88 -15.42 -2.86 -13.06
N VAL A 89 -14.97 -1.81 -12.36
CA VAL A 89 -15.11 -1.73 -10.90
C VAL A 89 -16.58 -1.85 -10.50
N ALA A 90 -17.47 -1.13 -11.19
CA ALA A 90 -18.91 -1.20 -10.93
C ALA A 90 -19.49 -2.61 -11.16
N ALA A 91 -19.07 -3.29 -12.23
CA ALA A 91 -19.51 -4.65 -12.53
C ALA A 91 -19.02 -5.67 -11.47
N LEU A 92 -17.75 -5.58 -11.08
CA LEU A 92 -17.15 -6.48 -10.10
C LEU A 92 -17.70 -6.24 -8.69
N ALA A 93 -17.99 -4.99 -8.32
CA ALA A 93 -18.50 -4.67 -6.99
C ALA A 93 -19.87 -5.28 -6.67
N LEU A 94 -20.61 -5.72 -7.69
CA LEU A 94 -21.90 -6.40 -7.56
C LEU A 94 -21.77 -7.93 -7.46
N MET A 95 -20.56 -8.48 -7.57
CA MET A 95 -20.33 -9.92 -7.53
C MET A 95 -20.02 -10.39 -6.10
N GLY A 96 -20.60 -11.53 -5.72
CA GLY A 96 -20.05 -12.36 -4.65
C GLY A 96 -18.84 -13.17 -5.14
N PHE A 97 -18.08 -13.73 -4.20
CA PHE A 97 -16.85 -14.46 -4.51
C PHE A 97 -17.02 -15.56 -5.57
N GLU A 98 -18.04 -16.43 -5.44
CA GLU A 98 -18.25 -17.54 -6.39
C GLU A 98 -18.51 -17.05 -7.82
N ALA A 99 -19.31 -15.99 -7.97
CA ALA A 99 -19.60 -15.39 -9.27
C ALA A 99 -18.35 -14.75 -9.87
N PHE A 100 -17.54 -14.10 -9.02
CA PHE A 100 -16.28 -13.50 -9.42
C PHE A 100 -15.25 -14.55 -9.84
N GLU A 101 -15.03 -15.61 -9.04
CA GLU A 101 -14.14 -16.73 -9.38
C GLU A 101 -14.58 -17.40 -10.69
N THR A 102 -15.89 -17.58 -10.88
CA THR A 102 -16.44 -18.10 -12.14
C THR A 102 -16.15 -17.18 -13.33
N ALA A 103 -16.21 -15.85 -13.14
CA ALA A 103 -15.87 -14.90 -14.19
C ALA A 103 -14.37 -14.96 -14.54
N VAL A 104 -13.50 -14.98 -13.52
CA VAL A 104 -12.05 -15.12 -13.70
C VAL A 104 -11.70 -16.43 -14.42
N GLY A 105 -12.35 -17.54 -14.05
CA GLY A 105 -12.18 -18.85 -14.68
C GLY A 105 -12.53 -18.91 -16.18
N ARG A 106 -13.20 -17.89 -16.73
CA ARG A 106 -13.47 -17.76 -18.17
C ARG A 106 -12.42 -16.94 -18.92
N GLY A 107 -11.50 -16.30 -18.20
CA GLY A 107 -10.37 -15.58 -18.79
C GLY A 107 -9.29 -16.51 -19.33
N GLN A 108 -8.35 -15.94 -20.08
CA GLN A 108 -7.16 -16.65 -20.54
C GLN A 108 -6.19 -16.90 -19.38
N GLN A 109 -5.55 -18.07 -19.37
CA GLN A 109 -4.57 -18.50 -18.36
C GLN A 109 -5.12 -18.53 -16.92
N ALA A 110 -6.45 -18.55 -16.77
CA ALA A 110 -7.10 -18.57 -15.47
C ALA A 110 -6.77 -19.84 -14.68
N PRO A 111 -6.66 -19.75 -13.35
CA PRO A 111 -6.53 -20.92 -12.49
C PRO A 111 -7.85 -21.68 -12.43
N GLN A 112 -7.82 -22.91 -11.91
CA GLN A 112 -9.05 -23.62 -11.55
C GLN A 112 -9.74 -23.02 -10.33
N ARG A 113 -8.96 -22.59 -9.34
CA ARG A 113 -9.42 -21.89 -8.13
C ARG A 113 -8.52 -20.70 -7.87
N LEU A 114 -9.09 -19.57 -7.47
CA LEU A 114 -8.31 -18.37 -7.17
C LEU A 114 -7.30 -18.60 -6.05
N TYR A 115 -7.69 -19.36 -5.01
CA TYR A 115 -6.84 -19.61 -3.87
C TYR A 115 -5.56 -20.40 -4.21
N ASP A 116 -5.61 -21.26 -5.24
CA ASP A 116 -4.44 -22.04 -5.66
C ASP A 116 -3.29 -21.14 -6.17
N LEU A 117 -3.58 -19.90 -6.58
CA LEU A 117 -2.56 -18.94 -6.99
C LEU A 117 -1.72 -18.41 -5.81
N VAL A 118 -2.32 -18.34 -4.62
CA VAL A 118 -1.70 -17.66 -3.46
C VAL A 118 -1.27 -18.64 -2.37
N ARG A 119 -1.85 -19.84 -2.30
CA ARG A 119 -1.67 -20.80 -1.19
C ARG A 119 -0.22 -21.00 -0.74
N ASP A 120 0.71 -21.08 -1.67
CA ASP A 120 2.12 -21.39 -1.37
C ASP A 120 2.96 -20.12 -1.12
N HIS A 121 2.33 -18.93 -1.12
CA HIS A 121 2.99 -17.65 -0.86
C HIS A 121 3.15 -17.41 0.65
N PRO A 122 4.32 -16.97 1.15
CA PRO A 122 4.56 -16.80 2.59
C PRO A 122 3.62 -15.83 3.32
N GLU A 123 3.09 -14.85 2.59
CA GLU A 123 2.15 -13.83 3.11
C GLU A 123 0.68 -14.13 2.80
N ALA A 124 0.37 -15.30 2.23
CA ALA A 124 -1.02 -15.63 1.91
C ALA A 124 -1.85 -15.85 3.17
N LEU A 125 -3.08 -15.35 3.12
CA LEU A 125 -4.09 -15.66 4.12
C LEU A 125 -4.49 -17.14 4.01
N GLU A 126 -5.02 -17.69 5.10
CA GLU A 126 -5.73 -18.97 5.06
C GLU A 126 -6.94 -18.87 4.12
N GLU A 127 -7.34 -19.97 3.49
CA GLU A 127 -8.31 -19.96 2.40
C GLU A 127 -9.61 -19.19 2.74
N ALA A 128 -10.18 -19.45 3.91
CA ALA A 128 -11.39 -18.77 4.35
C ALA A 128 -11.18 -17.26 4.52
N GLU A 129 -10.07 -16.84 5.10
CA GLU A 129 -9.73 -15.42 5.30
C GLU A 129 -9.44 -14.72 3.97
N PHE A 130 -8.82 -15.42 3.01
CA PHE A 130 -8.62 -14.92 1.65
C PHE A 130 -9.96 -14.69 0.94
N ILE A 131 -10.86 -15.68 0.98
CA ILE A 131 -12.21 -15.58 0.39
C ILE A 131 -12.99 -14.42 1.01
N ASP A 132 -12.94 -14.27 2.33
CA ASP A 132 -13.58 -13.17 3.05
C ASP A 132 -12.97 -11.81 2.67
N ALA A 133 -11.64 -11.72 2.55
CA ALA A 133 -10.95 -10.50 2.15
C ALA A 133 -11.32 -10.08 0.71
N VAL A 134 -11.32 -11.03 -0.24
CA VAL A 134 -11.75 -10.77 -1.63
C VAL A 134 -13.21 -10.37 -1.67
N SER A 135 -14.09 -11.06 -0.96
CA SER A 135 -15.53 -10.73 -0.89
C SER A 135 -15.76 -9.32 -0.34
N LEU A 136 -15.04 -8.95 0.72
CA LEU A 136 -15.11 -7.62 1.32
C LEU A 136 -14.62 -6.55 0.36
N ASN A 137 -13.52 -6.82 -0.36
CA ASN A 137 -12.97 -5.90 -1.34
C ASN A 137 -13.91 -5.70 -2.54
N LEU A 138 -14.52 -6.78 -3.06
CA LEU A 138 -15.58 -6.71 -4.07
C LEU A 138 -16.76 -5.86 -3.57
N GLY A 139 -17.37 -6.22 -2.44
CA GLY A 139 -18.56 -5.54 -1.93
C GLY A 139 -18.35 -4.06 -1.58
N ARG A 140 -17.10 -3.66 -1.31
CA ARG A 140 -16.73 -2.24 -1.10
C ARG A 140 -16.34 -1.51 -2.38
N GLY A 141 -16.17 -2.21 -3.50
CA GLY A 141 -15.53 -1.65 -4.69
C GLY A 141 -14.07 -1.28 -4.45
N ARG A 142 -13.40 -1.94 -3.51
CA ARG A 142 -12.01 -1.68 -3.13
C ARG A 142 -11.05 -2.41 -4.04
N MET A 143 -10.53 -1.70 -5.02
CA MET A 143 -9.68 -2.25 -6.08
C MET A 143 -8.61 -1.22 -6.46
N LEU A 144 -7.49 -1.68 -7.00
CA LEU A 144 -6.54 -0.83 -7.72
C LEU A 144 -6.78 -1.00 -9.22
N VAL A 145 -6.99 0.10 -9.92
CA VAL A 145 -7.21 0.15 -11.36
C VAL A 145 -6.04 0.86 -12.00
N ILE A 146 -5.34 0.19 -12.90
CA ILE A 146 -4.21 0.77 -13.62
C ILE A 146 -4.59 0.85 -15.09
N VAL A 147 -4.42 2.02 -15.68
CA VAL A 147 -4.38 2.15 -17.14
C VAL A 147 -2.92 2.26 -17.54
N LEU A 148 -2.44 1.25 -18.28
CA LEU A 148 -1.07 1.09 -18.70
C LEU A 148 -0.93 1.40 -20.19
N GLY A 149 0.04 2.21 -20.58
CA GLY A 149 0.35 2.39 -22.01
C GLY A 149 1.78 2.83 -22.30
N ASP A 150 2.11 3.03 -23.57
CA ASP A 150 3.50 3.19 -24.07
C ASP A 150 4.01 4.65 -24.13
N GLY A 151 3.19 5.58 -23.63
CA GLY A 151 3.59 6.93 -23.22
C GLY A 151 2.47 7.97 -23.32
N ILE A 152 2.38 8.83 -22.30
CA ILE A 152 1.27 9.80 -22.11
C ILE A 152 1.89 11.20 -22.05
N ARG A 153 2.34 11.72 -23.21
CA ARG A 153 3.25 12.88 -23.21
C ARG A 153 2.65 14.27 -23.25
N THR A 154 1.32 14.47 -23.19
CA THR A 154 0.81 15.83 -23.48
C THR A 154 -0.38 16.36 -22.67
N GLU A 155 -1.11 15.58 -21.87
CA GLU A 155 -2.31 16.13 -21.18
C GLU A 155 -2.60 15.43 -19.82
N THR A 156 -1.58 15.27 -18.97
CA THR A 156 -1.73 14.63 -17.64
C THR A 156 -2.69 15.41 -16.72
N GLU A 157 -2.83 16.73 -16.93
CA GLU A 157 -3.65 17.63 -16.11
C GLU A 157 -5.16 17.38 -16.29
N ALA A 158 -5.65 17.28 -17.53
CA ALA A 158 -7.08 17.04 -17.79
C ALA A 158 -7.58 15.68 -17.30
N LEU A 159 -6.69 14.67 -17.25
CA LEU A 159 -7.00 13.40 -16.60
C LEU A 159 -6.93 13.49 -15.09
N SER A 160 -6.00 14.26 -14.53
CA SER A 160 -5.95 14.48 -13.08
C SER A 160 -7.26 15.06 -12.56
N ASP A 161 -7.87 16.00 -13.29
CA ASP A 161 -9.19 16.57 -12.95
C ASP A 161 -10.32 15.53 -13.05
N LEU A 162 -10.34 14.73 -14.12
CA LEU A 162 -11.33 13.65 -14.27
C LEU A 162 -11.19 12.62 -13.14
N LEU A 163 -9.96 12.25 -12.80
CA LEU A 163 -9.64 11.33 -11.72
C LEU A 163 -10.03 11.91 -10.35
N GLN A 164 -9.79 13.20 -10.13
CA GLN A 164 -10.22 13.90 -8.92
C GLN A 164 -11.74 14.04 -8.81
N SER A 165 -12.46 14.07 -9.94
CA SER A 165 -13.94 14.09 -9.94
C SER A 165 -14.54 12.81 -9.34
N HIS A 166 -13.76 11.72 -9.32
CA HIS A 166 -14.10 10.46 -8.68
C HIS A 166 -13.34 10.22 -7.35
N ALA A 167 -12.61 11.21 -6.83
CA ALA A 167 -11.94 11.12 -5.53
C ALA A 167 -12.96 10.94 -4.39
N GLY A 168 -12.82 9.86 -3.63
CA GLY A 168 -13.76 9.45 -2.57
C GLY A 168 -14.46 8.11 -2.86
N ALA A 169 -14.29 7.55 -4.05
CA ALA A 169 -14.61 6.14 -4.29
C ALA A 169 -13.59 5.23 -3.60
N HIS A 170 -13.99 4.02 -3.22
CA HIS A 170 -13.14 3.07 -2.50
C HIS A 170 -12.06 2.40 -3.35
N PHE A 171 -11.86 2.81 -4.62
CA PHE A 171 -10.81 2.31 -5.51
C PHE A 171 -9.73 3.37 -5.76
N THR A 172 -8.50 2.90 -6.02
CA THR A 172 -7.38 3.72 -6.46
C THR A 172 -7.26 3.56 -7.96
N PHE A 173 -7.12 4.66 -8.67
CA PHE A 173 -6.87 4.66 -10.10
C PHE A 173 -5.49 5.21 -10.36
N ALA A 174 -4.71 4.59 -11.24
CA ALA A 174 -3.40 5.07 -11.64
C ALA A 174 -3.19 5.04 -13.15
N LEU A 175 -2.50 6.05 -13.66
CA LEU A 175 -1.97 6.10 -15.02
C LEU A 175 -0.50 5.72 -14.97
N VAL A 176 -0.13 4.66 -15.69
CA VAL A 176 1.24 4.17 -15.76
C VAL A 176 1.72 4.20 -17.22
N GLU A 177 2.89 4.80 -17.44
CA GLU A 177 3.63 4.66 -18.67
C GLU A 177 4.63 3.50 -18.55
N LEU A 178 4.61 2.60 -19.53
CA LEU A 178 5.66 1.63 -19.75
C LEU A 178 6.46 2.04 -20.98
N ALA A 179 7.52 2.82 -20.75
CA ALA A 179 8.41 3.19 -21.82
C ALA A 179 9.27 1.97 -22.21
N THR A 180 9.48 1.77 -23.51
CA THR A 180 10.28 0.66 -24.04
C THR A 180 11.46 1.17 -24.83
N TRP A 181 12.60 0.52 -24.66
CA TRP A 181 13.85 0.83 -25.37
C TRP A 181 14.46 -0.45 -25.91
N GLN A 182 14.95 -0.39 -27.13
CA GLN A 182 15.64 -1.51 -27.75
C GLN A 182 17.15 -1.28 -27.79
N ASN A 183 17.92 -2.33 -27.50
CA ASN A 183 19.36 -2.33 -27.74
C ASN A 183 19.67 -2.77 -29.19
N LEU A 184 20.96 -2.83 -29.56
CA LEU A 184 21.37 -3.24 -30.91
C LEU A 184 21.16 -4.74 -31.18
N ALA A 185 21.04 -5.56 -30.13
CA ALA A 185 20.78 -7.00 -30.22
C ALA A 185 19.29 -7.33 -30.41
N GLY A 186 18.41 -6.34 -30.22
CA GLY A 186 16.96 -6.49 -30.33
C GLY A 186 16.24 -6.66 -29.00
N ASP A 187 16.95 -6.75 -27.87
CA ASP A 187 16.36 -6.88 -26.53
C ASP A 187 15.62 -5.60 -26.13
N ILE A 188 14.52 -5.77 -25.40
CA ILE A 188 13.66 -4.68 -24.95
C ILE A 188 13.85 -4.48 -23.45
N LEU A 189 14.27 -3.27 -23.09
CA LEU A 189 14.18 -2.74 -21.74
C LEU A 189 12.82 -2.04 -21.61
N ALA A 190 12.02 -2.43 -20.62
CA ALA A 190 10.76 -1.79 -20.29
C ALA A 190 10.89 -1.13 -18.91
N VAL A 191 10.62 0.17 -18.82
CA VAL A 191 10.74 0.95 -17.57
C VAL A 191 9.39 1.58 -17.24
N PRO A 192 8.80 1.25 -16.08
CA PRO A 192 7.53 1.82 -15.65
C PRO A 192 7.71 3.23 -15.10
N SER A 193 6.65 4.04 -15.17
CA SER A 193 6.57 5.34 -14.50
C SER A 193 5.11 5.65 -14.17
N THR A 194 4.83 5.91 -12.89
CA THR A 194 3.50 6.37 -12.44
C THR A 194 3.35 7.86 -12.78
N LEU A 195 2.40 8.18 -13.65
CA LEU A 195 2.20 9.55 -14.13
C LEU A 195 1.15 10.32 -13.33
N ALA A 196 0.11 9.63 -12.89
CA ALA A 196 -0.93 10.18 -12.04
C ALA A 196 -1.60 9.06 -11.24
N ARG A 197 -2.18 9.42 -10.09
CA ARG A 197 -3.02 8.52 -9.30
C ARG A 197 -4.12 9.30 -8.58
N THR A 198 -5.25 8.65 -8.34
CA THR A 198 -6.22 9.14 -7.35
C THR A 198 -5.72 8.86 -5.95
N VAL A 199 -6.26 9.64 -5.03
CA VAL A 199 -6.07 9.50 -3.59
C VAL A 199 -7.45 9.65 -2.97
N MET A 200 -7.75 8.85 -1.96
CA MET A 200 -9.02 8.94 -1.26
C MET A 200 -9.05 10.20 -0.41
N ILE A 201 -10.14 10.95 -0.52
CA ILE A 201 -10.43 12.13 0.29
C ILE A 201 -11.77 11.86 0.97
N GLU A 202 -11.78 11.75 2.29
CA GLU A 202 -13.04 11.59 3.05
C GLU A 202 -13.81 12.91 3.03
N ARG A 203 -15.03 12.91 2.46
CA ARG A 203 -15.86 14.12 2.28
C ARG A 203 -17.00 14.27 3.30
N GLY A 204 -17.27 13.27 4.15
CA GLY A 204 -18.39 13.28 5.10
C GLY A 204 -18.50 11.99 5.91
N ILE A 205 -19.15 12.04 7.08
CA ILE A 205 -19.55 10.86 7.85
C ILE A 205 -21.04 10.66 7.68
N VAL A 206 -21.47 9.47 7.22
CA VAL A 206 -22.89 9.10 7.18
C VAL A 206 -23.28 8.59 8.56
N ARG A 207 -24.20 9.28 9.24
CA ARG A 207 -24.87 8.77 10.45
C ARG A 207 -26.29 8.40 10.09
N VAL A 208 -26.75 7.24 10.58
CA VAL A 208 -28.17 6.89 10.49
C VAL A 208 -28.85 7.42 11.75
N GLU A 209 -29.61 8.49 11.61
CA GLU A 209 -30.43 9.08 12.67
C GLU A 209 -31.90 8.86 12.30
N ASP A 210 -32.69 8.29 13.22
CA ASP A 210 -34.12 7.98 13.02
C ASP A 210 -34.45 7.20 11.72
N GLY A 211 -33.56 6.29 11.32
CA GLY A 211 -33.73 5.47 10.11
C GLY A 211 -33.43 6.19 8.80
N ALA A 212 -32.99 7.46 8.84
CA ALA A 212 -32.53 8.23 7.70
C ALA A 212 -30.99 8.36 7.72
N ALA A 213 -30.35 8.10 6.60
CA ALA A 213 -28.92 8.35 6.43
C ALA A 213 -28.68 9.87 6.26
N ILE A 214 -28.12 10.51 7.27
CA ILE A 214 -27.74 11.93 7.27
C ILE A 214 -26.22 12.03 7.06
N VAL A 215 -25.81 12.76 6.03
CA VAL A 215 -24.39 13.03 5.75
C VAL A 215 -23.98 14.27 6.55
N HIS A 216 -23.11 14.10 7.55
CA HIS A 216 -22.52 15.22 8.25
C HIS A 216 -21.18 15.59 7.61
N PRO A 217 -20.93 16.88 7.33
CA PRO A 217 -19.62 17.33 6.91
C PRO A 217 -18.60 17.06 8.02
N ILE A 218 -17.43 16.56 7.64
CA ILE A 218 -16.33 16.33 8.59
C ILE A 218 -15.80 17.70 9.03
N PRO A 219 -15.72 18.00 10.35
CA PRO A 219 -15.10 19.22 10.85
C PRO A 219 -13.69 19.38 10.28
N ALA A 220 -13.26 20.60 9.94
CA ALA A 220 -11.96 20.84 9.28
C ALA A 220 -10.76 20.22 10.04
N ALA A 221 -10.82 20.14 11.38
CA ALA A 221 -9.80 19.50 12.21
C ALA A 221 -9.76 17.96 12.11
N ALA A 222 -10.83 17.34 11.61
CA ALA A 222 -10.96 15.89 11.40
C ALA A 222 -10.90 15.50 9.90
N GLN A 223 -10.80 16.47 8.99
CA GLN A 223 -10.63 16.21 7.56
C GLN A 223 -9.28 15.53 7.35
N LYS A 224 -9.32 14.25 6.97
CA LYS A 224 -8.12 13.53 6.55
C LYS A 224 -7.71 14.08 5.18
N GLY A 225 -6.46 14.52 5.05
CA GLY A 225 -5.86 14.86 3.75
C GLY A 225 -5.89 13.66 2.80
N PRO A 226 -5.43 13.80 1.54
CA PRO A 226 -5.50 12.70 0.58
C PRO A 226 -4.69 11.48 1.06
N GLN A 227 -5.29 10.30 1.06
CA GLN A 227 -4.67 9.04 1.52
C GLN A 227 -4.79 7.92 0.48
N SER A 228 -3.86 6.97 0.48
CA SER A 228 -4.01 5.70 -0.25
C SER A 228 -5.08 4.81 0.41
N ILE A 229 -5.58 3.81 -0.32
CA ILE A 229 -6.50 2.80 0.24
C ILE A 229 -5.84 2.06 1.39
N SER A 230 -4.59 1.68 1.20
CA SER A 230 -3.78 1.00 2.22
C SER A 230 -3.73 1.80 3.53
N SER A 231 -3.63 3.12 3.43
CA SER A 231 -3.61 4.03 4.58
C SER A 231 -4.97 4.12 5.26
N ALA A 232 -6.05 4.28 4.50
CA ALA A 232 -7.40 4.33 5.07
C ALA A 232 -7.78 3.03 5.79
N ASP A 233 -7.44 1.87 5.20
CA ASP A 233 -7.69 0.56 5.80
C ASP A 233 -6.99 0.39 7.16
N PHE A 234 -5.75 0.83 7.25
CA PHE A 234 -5.03 0.85 8.53
C PHE A 234 -5.80 1.66 9.58
N TRP A 235 -6.26 2.86 9.24
CA TRP A 235 -7.00 3.72 10.17
C TRP A 235 -8.37 3.15 10.55
N ASP A 236 -9.08 2.52 9.61
CA ASP A 236 -10.34 1.82 9.88
C ASP A 236 -10.13 0.65 10.83
N MET A 237 -9.07 -0.13 10.62
CA MET A 237 -8.71 -1.23 11.53
C MET A 237 -8.34 -0.71 12.92
N MET A 238 -7.64 0.42 13.04
CA MET A 238 -7.40 1.07 14.33
C MET A 238 -8.71 1.52 14.99
N ALA A 239 -9.61 2.17 14.24
CA ALA A 239 -10.88 2.69 14.75
C ALA A 239 -11.83 1.58 15.22
N LYS A 240 -11.84 0.42 14.53
CA LYS A 240 -12.60 -0.77 14.94
C LYS A 240 -12.14 -1.33 16.29
N ARG A 241 -10.88 -1.12 16.65
CA ARG A 241 -10.34 -1.57 17.94
C ARG A 241 -10.74 -0.62 19.06
N ASP A 242 -10.47 0.66 18.85
CA ASP A 242 -10.89 1.74 19.73
C ASP A 242 -11.14 3.00 18.87
N PRO A 243 -12.35 3.59 18.91
CA PRO A 243 -12.68 4.79 18.13
C PRO A 243 -11.74 5.99 18.36
N SER A 244 -11.06 6.06 19.51
CA SER A 244 -10.12 7.13 19.85
C SER A 244 -8.71 6.93 19.29
N LEU A 245 -8.33 5.68 18.96
CA LEU A 245 -6.97 5.34 18.53
C LEU A 245 -6.47 6.14 17.32
N PRO A 246 -7.24 6.34 16.24
CA PRO A 246 -6.76 7.12 15.10
C PRO A 246 -6.33 8.54 15.48
N VAL A 247 -7.07 9.19 16.39
CA VAL A 247 -6.76 10.55 16.86
C VAL A 247 -5.51 10.54 17.73
N VAL A 248 -5.43 9.59 18.65
CA VAL A 248 -4.30 9.41 19.57
C VAL A 248 -3.00 9.11 18.82
N VAL A 249 -3.04 8.20 17.85
CA VAL A 249 -1.87 7.86 17.03
C VAL A 249 -1.45 9.05 16.15
N ARG A 250 -2.41 9.80 15.58
CA ARG A 250 -2.08 11.02 14.81
C ARG A 250 -1.42 12.10 15.67
N SER A 251 -1.91 12.31 16.90
CA SER A 251 -1.28 13.21 17.88
C SER A 251 0.18 12.82 18.11
N PHE A 252 0.45 11.52 18.34
CA PHE A 252 1.81 11.03 18.50
C PHE A 252 2.68 11.27 17.24
N LEU A 253 2.16 11.00 16.05
CA LEU A 253 2.90 11.24 14.79
C LEU A 253 3.21 12.73 14.60
N SER A 254 2.29 13.64 14.93
CA SER A 254 2.54 15.08 14.90
C SER A 254 3.60 15.52 15.91
N ALA A 255 3.72 14.86 17.07
CA ALA A 255 4.79 15.13 18.02
C ALA A 255 6.17 14.65 17.52
N LEU A 256 6.20 13.66 16.62
CA LEU A 256 7.41 13.10 16.04
C LEU A 256 7.92 13.84 14.79
N GLU A 257 7.03 14.51 14.05
CA GLU A 257 7.36 15.23 12.81
C GLU A 257 8.53 16.24 12.97
N PRO A 258 8.58 17.08 14.03
CA PRO A 258 9.70 18.01 14.23
C PRO A 258 11.06 17.34 14.43
N LEU A 259 11.08 16.06 14.79
CA LEU A 259 12.29 15.26 14.98
C LEU A 259 12.80 14.63 13.67
N GLY A 260 12.13 14.90 12.54
CA GLY A 260 12.44 14.27 11.25
C GLY A 260 11.90 12.85 11.10
N VAL A 261 11.00 12.44 12.01
CA VAL A 261 10.31 11.15 11.92
C VAL A 261 8.98 11.32 11.20
N TYR A 262 8.77 10.53 10.15
CA TYR A 262 7.54 10.54 9.36
C TYR A 262 6.89 9.16 9.31
N PRO A 263 5.55 9.09 9.25
CA PRO A 263 4.84 7.83 9.06
C PRO A 263 4.94 7.36 7.60
N GLU A 264 5.23 6.08 7.41
CA GLU A 264 5.09 5.40 6.12
C GLU A 264 4.07 4.25 6.27
N VAL A 265 2.87 4.43 5.73
CA VAL A 265 1.83 3.39 5.78
C VAL A 265 1.92 2.48 4.56
N LYS A 266 2.36 1.25 4.81
CA LYS A 266 2.36 0.11 3.89
C LYS A 266 1.32 -0.91 4.37
N ASN A 267 1.71 -2.17 4.54
CA ASN A 267 0.94 -3.18 5.29
C ASN A 267 0.87 -2.92 6.80
N SER A 268 1.75 -2.04 7.28
CA SER A 268 1.85 -1.54 8.65
C SER A 268 2.18 -0.05 8.61
N LEU A 269 1.91 0.67 9.70
CA LEU A 269 2.37 2.04 9.87
C LEU A 269 3.80 2.02 10.40
N ASN A 270 4.78 2.36 9.56
CA ASN A 270 6.19 2.40 9.91
C ASN A 270 6.59 3.80 10.41
N LEU A 271 7.45 3.86 11.41
CA LEU A 271 8.05 5.09 11.92
C LEU A 271 9.43 5.26 11.28
N LYS A 272 9.53 6.12 10.26
CA LYS A 272 10.77 6.33 9.50
C LYS A 272 11.46 7.60 9.94
N LEU A 273 12.74 7.52 10.27
CA LEU A 273 13.58 8.65 10.65
C LEU A 273 14.52 8.99 9.49
N ASN A 274 14.43 10.22 8.98
CA ASN A 274 15.42 10.79 8.07
C ASN A 274 16.47 11.56 8.87
N LEU A 275 17.74 11.26 8.62
CA LEU A 275 18.87 12.03 9.14
C LEU A 275 19.64 12.61 7.95
N ALA A 276 20.08 13.87 8.05
CA ALA A 276 20.72 14.60 6.96
C ALA A 276 21.97 13.89 6.40
N ASP A 277 22.66 13.11 7.25
CA ASP A 277 23.91 12.44 6.94
C ASP A 277 23.74 10.94 6.59
N GLN A 278 22.50 10.46 6.39
CA GLN A 278 22.23 9.08 5.97
C GLN A 278 21.43 8.99 4.68
N ASP A 279 21.92 8.17 3.73
CA ASP A 279 21.26 7.91 2.45
C ASP A 279 19.94 7.13 2.58
N LYS A 280 19.75 6.39 3.69
CA LYS A 280 18.57 5.54 3.91
C LYS A 280 17.89 5.90 5.24
N PRO A 281 16.55 5.94 5.28
CA PRO A 281 15.83 6.20 6.52
C PRO A 281 15.95 5.02 7.50
N ILE A 282 16.09 5.34 8.78
CA ILE A 282 16.08 4.34 9.86
C ILE A 282 14.62 3.98 10.18
N ASN A 283 14.31 2.70 10.32
CA ASN A 283 12.99 2.24 10.74
C ASN A 283 12.97 2.02 12.27
N LEU A 284 12.29 2.89 13.00
CA LEU A 284 12.17 2.86 14.47
C LEU A 284 11.13 1.84 14.97
N GLY A 285 10.41 1.19 14.06
CA GLY A 285 9.39 0.20 14.34
C GLY A 285 8.12 0.42 13.52
N PHE A 286 7.19 -0.51 13.65
CA PHE A 286 5.93 -0.46 12.93
C PHE A 286 4.74 -0.91 13.77
N ILE A 287 3.57 -0.35 13.47
CA ILE A 287 2.29 -0.72 14.05
C ILE A 287 1.55 -1.58 13.02
N MET A 288 1.24 -2.82 13.37
CA MET A 288 0.42 -3.71 12.53
C MET A 288 -1.05 -3.27 12.54
N LYS A 289 -1.84 -3.69 11.54
CA LYS A 289 -3.28 -3.39 11.51
C LYS A 289 -4.07 -3.96 12.70
N ASN A 290 -3.52 -4.98 13.38
CA ASN A 290 -4.08 -5.48 14.64
C ASN A 290 -3.68 -4.63 15.87
N GLY A 291 -2.91 -3.56 15.70
CA GLY A 291 -2.48 -2.66 16.78
C GLY A 291 -1.22 -3.09 17.52
N THR A 292 -0.60 -4.23 17.18
CA THR A 292 0.69 -4.60 17.78
C THR A 292 1.81 -3.70 17.25
N PHE A 293 2.63 -3.17 18.15
CA PHE A 293 3.85 -2.44 17.82
C PHE A 293 5.08 -3.34 17.90
N TRP A 294 5.93 -3.27 16.88
CA TRP A 294 7.17 -4.02 16.79
C TRP A 294 8.35 -3.07 16.50
N PRO A 295 9.34 -2.96 17.41
CA PRO A 295 10.50 -2.10 17.20
C PRO A 295 11.67 -2.82 16.50
N ASN A 296 11.52 -4.11 16.17
CA ASN A 296 12.60 -4.97 15.70
C ASN A 296 13.43 -4.45 14.51
N PRO A 297 12.89 -3.70 13.51
CA PRO A 297 13.72 -3.19 12.42
C PRO A 297 14.87 -2.31 12.90
N ALA A 298 14.68 -1.57 14.00
CA ALA A 298 15.69 -0.68 14.54
C ALA A 298 16.96 -1.47 14.94
N SER A 299 16.81 -2.69 15.44
CA SER A 299 17.93 -3.53 15.85
C SER A 299 18.81 -4.04 14.70
N GLY A 300 18.28 -4.08 13.47
CA GLY A 300 19.04 -4.41 12.27
C GLY A 300 19.58 -3.18 11.52
N MET A 301 19.32 -1.97 12.01
CA MET A 301 19.74 -0.71 11.38
C MET A 301 20.60 0.17 12.29
N LEU A 302 20.57 -0.10 13.60
CA LEU A 302 21.28 0.65 14.63
C LEU A 302 22.27 -0.27 15.35
N PRO A 303 23.39 0.27 15.86
CA PRO A 303 24.26 -0.44 16.79
C PRO A 303 23.55 -0.85 18.08
N GLU A 304 24.03 -1.91 18.73
CA GLU A 304 23.49 -2.39 20.02
C GLU A 304 23.45 -1.31 21.09
N THR A 305 24.47 -0.45 21.12
CA THR A 305 24.57 0.67 22.06
C THR A 305 23.45 1.70 21.89
N ILE A 306 22.70 1.66 20.78
CA ILE A 306 21.58 2.57 20.49
C ILE A 306 20.23 1.82 20.53
N TRP A 307 20.10 0.67 19.85
CA TRP A 307 18.79 0.00 19.79
C TRP A 307 18.39 -0.61 21.14
N ARG A 308 19.34 -1.12 21.92
CA ARG A 308 19.01 -1.79 23.20
C ARG A 308 18.42 -0.80 24.21
N PRO A 309 19.04 0.37 24.49
CA PRO A 309 18.41 1.37 25.35
C PRO A 309 17.03 1.84 24.88
N TYR A 310 16.83 1.92 23.56
CA TYR A 310 15.52 2.24 22.99
C TYR A 310 14.48 1.16 23.31
N PHE A 311 14.83 -0.13 23.18
CA PHE A 311 13.92 -1.24 23.48
C PHE A 311 13.65 -1.35 24.99
N GLU A 312 14.65 -1.10 25.83
CA GLU A 312 14.49 -1.07 27.29
C GLU A 312 13.53 0.04 27.72
N ALA A 313 13.66 1.24 27.15
CA ALA A 313 12.72 2.33 27.41
C ALA A 313 11.29 1.97 27.02
N LEU A 314 11.09 1.35 25.84
CA LEU A 314 9.79 0.87 25.40
C LEU A 314 9.23 -0.22 26.32
N ALA A 315 10.05 -1.18 26.72
CA ALA A 315 9.67 -2.26 27.62
C ALA A 315 9.21 -1.70 28.99
N GLU A 316 9.93 -0.71 29.53
CA GLU A 316 9.56 -0.07 30.80
C GLU A 316 8.19 0.62 30.74
N MET A 317 7.85 1.26 29.62
CA MET A 317 6.54 1.93 29.44
C MET A 317 5.37 0.95 29.57
N VAL A 318 5.52 -0.26 29.04
CA VAL A 318 4.42 -1.25 28.97
C VAL A 318 4.54 -2.37 30.00
N GLY A 319 5.49 -2.27 30.93
CA GLY A 319 5.79 -3.35 31.88
C GLY A 319 6.23 -4.66 31.21
N GLY A 320 6.91 -4.54 30.07
CA GLY A 320 7.42 -5.65 29.26
C GLY A 320 8.89 -5.97 29.53
N THR A 321 9.46 -6.78 28.64
CA THR A 321 10.88 -7.18 28.65
C THR A 321 11.45 -7.12 27.24
N VAL A 322 12.76 -6.88 27.13
CA VAL A 322 13.47 -7.00 25.85
C VAL A 322 13.81 -8.46 25.61
N ILE A 323 13.39 -8.98 24.45
CA ILE A 323 13.83 -10.26 23.90
C ILE A 323 14.99 -9.96 22.97
N ASP A 324 16.08 -10.71 23.14
CA ASP A 324 17.33 -10.54 22.41
C ASP A 324 17.89 -11.91 22.03
N ASP A 325 17.14 -12.57 21.15
CA ASP A 325 17.57 -13.82 20.54
C ASP A 325 18.32 -13.51 19.23
N PRO A 326 19.25 -14.38 18.80
CA PRO A 326 20.05 -14.16 17.58
C PRO A 326 19.22 -13.77 16.35
N ASN A 327 18.02 -14.37 16.21
CA ASN A 327 17.12 -14.16 15.08
C ASN A 327 15.89 -13.30 15.43
N SER A 328 15.75 -12.82 16.66
CA SER A 328 14.56 -12.09 17.10
C SER A 328 14.88 -11.14 18.24
N LYS A 329 14.92 -9.85 17.91
CA LYS A 329 15.12 -8.76 18.89
C LYS A 329 13.88 -7.89 18.93
N TYR A 330 13.16 -7.86 20.04
CA TYR A 330 11.91 -7.11 20.16
C TYR A 330 11.51 -6.85 21.61
N VAL A 331 10.45 -6.07 21.82
CA VAL A 331 9.84 -5.85 23.15
C VAL A 331 8.65 -6.78 23.30
N ALA A 332 8.63 -7.56 24.38
CA ALA A 332 7.56 -8.50 24.70
C ALA A 332 6.79 -8.07 25.95
N VAL A 333 5.47 -8.22 25.91
CA VAL A 333 4.59 -8.27 27.09
C VAL A 333 4.15 -9.71 27.30
N ASN A 334 3.94 -10.10 28.56
CA ASN A 334 3.57 -11.47 28.95
C ASN A 334 4.53 -12.55 28.37
N GLY A 335 5.81 -12.22 28.25
CA GLY A 335 6.89 -13.14 27.89
C GLY A 335 7.05 -13.49 26.40
N ARG A 336 6.09 -13.14 25.51
CA ARG A 336 6.21 -13.47 24.07
C ARG A 336 5.46 -12.56 23.09
N SER A 337 4.48 -11.79 23.55
CA SER A 337 3.61 -11.03 22.65
C SER A 337 4.14 -9.61 22.48
N GLY A 338 4.14 -9.08 21.26
CA GLY A 338 4.44 -7.66 21.07
C GLY A 338 3.40 -6.78 21.79
N PRO A 339 3.82 -5.65 22.38
CA PRO A 339 2.91 -4.72 23.04
C PRO A 339 1.91 -4.12 22.05
N ARG A 340 0.73 -3.79 22.57
CA ARG A 340 -0.34 -3.15 21.81
C ARG A 340 -0.15 -1.64 21.85
N ILE A 341 -0.53 -0.92 20.80
CA ILE A 341 -0.37 0.54 20.71
C ILE A 341 -1.14 1.26 21.83
N GLU A 342 -2.26 0.67 22.26
CA GLU A 342 -3.10 1.07 23.39
C GLU A 342 -2.36 1.05 24.74
N GLN A 343 -1.29 0.25 24.86
CA GLN A 343 -0.46 0.20 26.08
C GLN A 343 0.55 1.35 26.11
N PHE A 344 0.92 1.90 24.95
CA PHE A 344 1.80 3.06 24.87
C PHE A 344 1.00 4.36 24.91
N LEU A 345 -0.01 4.47 24.05
CA LEU A 345 -0.68 5.74 23.78
C LEU A 345 -2.08 5.77 24.40
N PRO A 346 -2.53 6.94 24.91
CA PRO A 346 -1.80 8.22 24.95
C PRO A 346 -0.83 8.35 26.14
N GLN A 347 -0.89 7.44 27.11
CA GLN A 347 -0.27 7.59 28.44
C GLN A 347 1.25 7.84 28.42
N HIS A 348 1.98 7.20 27.51
CA HIS A 348 3.43 7.24 27.41
C HIS A 348 3.93 8.04 26.19
N GLN A 349 3.08 8.86 25.56
CA GLN A 349 3.44 9.62 24.36
C GLN A 349 4.76 10.39 24.55
N ASP A 350 4.85 11.22 25.58
CA ASP A 350 6.02 12.07 25.83
C ASP A 350 7.27 11.25 26.15
N ARG A 351 7.13 10.13 26.88
CA ARG A 351 8.23 9.23 27.18
C ARG A 351 8.76 8.53 25.93
N TRP A 352 7.88 8.19 25.00
CA TRP A 352 8.26 7.57 23.72
C TRP A 352 8.94 8.59 22.80
N VAL A 353 8.40 9.81 22.70
CA VAL A 353 9.06 10.92 21.98
C VAL A 353 10.48 11.13 22.53
N ALA A 354 10.66 11.22 23.85
CA ALA A 354 11.97 11.37 24.47
C ALA A 354 12.93 10.20 24.21
N ALA A 355 12.41 8.97 24.12
CA ALA A 355 13.23 7.81 23.76
C ALA A 355 13.75 7.91 22.31
N ILE A 356 12.93 8.42 21.39
CA ILE A 356 13.31 8.67 19.99
C ILE A 356 14.33 9.83 19.89
N GLU A 357 14.15 10.91 20.66
CA GLU A 357 15.13 12.00 20.75
C GLU A 357 16.52 11.49 21.20
N ARG A 358 16.54 10.57 22.17
CA ARG A 358 17.79 9.91 22.60
C ARG A 358 18.42 9.10 21.48
N VAL A 359 17.63 8.31 20.74
CA VAL A 359 18.13 7.57 19.55
C VAL A 359 18.78 8.53 18.56
N ILE A 360 18.12 9.64 18.22
CA ILE A 360 18.65 10.65 17.28
C ILE A 360 19.98 11.22 17.79
N ALA A 361 20.04 11.60 19.06
CA ALA A 361 21.26 12.14 19.66
C ALA A 361 22.40 11.11 19.68
N ASP A 362 22.10 9.85 19.97
CA ASP A 362 23.09 8.79 20.03
C ASP A 362 23.58 8.38 18.63
N VAL A 363 22.73 8.41 17.60
CA VAL A 363 23.18 8.21 16.20
C VAL A 363 24.15 9.31 15.78
N GLY A 364 23.88 10.56 16.15
CA GLY A 364 24.82 11.68 15.92
C GLY A 364 26.17 11.46 16.60
N ARG A 365 26.17 10.99 17.86
CA ARG A 365 27.39 10.68 18.62
C ARG A 365 28.14 9.46 18.07
N PHE A 366 27.44 8.47 17.54
CA PHE A 366 28.06 7.32 16.90
C PHE A 366 28.77 7.72 15.60
N ALA A 367 28.12 8.58 14.80
CA ALA A 367 28.71 9.11 13.57
C ALA A 367 29.95 9.99 13.84
N SER A 368 29.99 10.72 14.96
CA SER A 368 31.17 11.49 15.39
C SER A 368 32.26 10.65 16.07
N GLY A 369 32.02 9.35 16.30
CA GLY A 369 32.96 8.43 16.96
C GLY A 369 33.02 8.57 18.49
N GLU A 370 32.08 9.29 19.10
CA GLU A 370 31.99 9.47 20.55
C GLU A 370 31.47 8.23 21.28
N ILE A 371 30.73 7.36 20.59
CA ILE A 371 30.27 6.07 21.10
C ILE A 371 30.61 4.95 20.09
N GLY A 372 31.10 3.82 20.59
CA GLY A 372 31.47 2.66 19.78
C GLY A 372 30.37 1.59 19.68
N GLY A 373 30.50 0.66 18.74
CA GLY A 373 29.59 -0.47 18.55
C GLY A 373 29.61 -0.98 17.10
N GLU A 374 29.24 -2.25 16.89
CA GLU A 374 29.00 -2.82 15.56
C GLU A 374 27.51 -2.77 15.22
N VAL A 375 27.18 -2.51 13.95
CA VAL A 375 25.83 -2.72 13.42
C VAL A 375 25.67 -4.22 13.17
N CYS A 376 24.63 -4.82 13.75
CA CYS A 376 24.35 -6.26 13.60
C CYS A 376 23.95 -6.65 12.17
#